data_AF-A0A258CTS1-F1
#
_entry.id   AF-A0A258CTS1-F1
#
_cell.length_a   1.000
_cell.length_b   1.000
_cell.length_c   1.000
_cell.angle_alpha   90.00
_cell.angle_beta   90.00
_cell.angle_gamma   90.00
#
_symmetry.space_group_name_H-M   'P 1'
#
loop_
_entity.id
_entity.type
_entity.pdbx_description
1 polymer ?
#
loop_
_entity_poly.entity_id
_entity_poly.type
_entity_poly.pdbx_seq_one_letter_code
_entity_poly.pdbx_strand_id
1 'polypeptide(L)'
;MTLTSKLIERHPHAPGIGVFYGPSGFGKTYASIFGQNRSGALRIEVGESWTRKTLLKAVLAEAGQVARGSISDMAEAAIRVLGDDPYRPLIIDEADRMLDGSHRMIELVRDLHDKSTAPIILIGEEQLPSKIQPNERVHNRVL
;
A
#
# COMPACT_ATOMS: atom_id res chain seq x y z
N MET A 1 -13.81 -6.24 7.40
CA MET A 1 -14.62 -5.09 6.90
C MET A 1 -14.35 -3.79 7.65
N THR A 2 -14.01 -3.85 8.94
CA THR A 2 -13.81 -2.65 9.76
C THR A 2 -12.64 -1.78 9.30
N LEU A 3 -11.50 -2.36 8.92
CA LEU A 3 -10.30 -1.59 8.55
C LEU A 3 -10.47 -0.82 7.23
N THR A 4 -10.87 -1.49 6.14
CA THR A 4 -11.04 -0.86 4.82
C THR A 4 -12.05 0.29 4.86
N SER A 5 -13.22 0.07 5.46
CA SER A 5 -14.26 1.11 5.57
C SER A 5 -13.78 2.28 6.44
N LYS A 6 -13.13 2.01 7.58
CA LYS A 6 -12.55 3.04 8.46
C LYS A 6 -11.49 3.89 7.74
N LEU A 7 -10.68 3.30 6.86
CA LEU A 7 -9.66 4.00 6.09
C LEU A 7 -10.24 4.85 4.96
N ILE A 8 -11.29 4.36 4.30
CA ILE A 8 -11.98 5.08 3.21
C ILE A 8 -12.79 6.26 3.79
N GLU A 9 -13.48 6.05 4.91
CA GLU A 9 -14.34 7.04 5.56
C GLU A 9 -13.59 7.99 6.51
N ARG A 10 -12.25 7.89 6.56
CA ARG A 10 -11.44 8.69 7.48
C ARG A 10 -11.52 10.18 7.15
N HIS A 11 -11.26 11.02 8.15
CA HIS A 11 -11.06 12.45 7.91
C HIS A 11 -9.83 12.67 6.99
N PRO A 12 -9.84 13.63 6.05
CA PRO A 12 -8.73 13.85 5.12
C PRO A 12 -7.34 14.06 5.76
N HIS A 13 -7.31 14.57 6.99
CA HIS A 13 -6.09 14.77 7.79
C HIS A 13 -5.74 13.62 8.73
N ALA A 14 -6.56 12.56 8.78
CA ALA A 14 -6.27 11.38 9.58
C ALA A 14 -5.22 10.50 8.88
N PRO A 15 -4.43 9.73 9.64
CA PRO A 15 -3.57 8.68 9.11
C PRO A 15 -4.34 7.79 8.13
N GLY A 16 -3.80 7.49 6.95
CA GLY A 16 -4.51 6.74 5.90
C GLY A 16 -3.85 5.44 5.48
N ILE A 17 -2.88 4.96 6.26
CA ILE A 17 -2.31 3.62 6.10
C ILE A 17 -2.92 2.71 7.17
N GLY A 18 -3.49 1.59 6.77
CA GLY A 18 -3.86 0.52 7.70
C GLY A 18 -2.94 -0.67 7.57
N VAL A 19 -2.81 -1.42 8.67
CA VAL A 19 -2.02 -2.65 8.70
C VAL A 19 -2.95 -3.80 9.08
N PHE A 20 -2.99 -4.83 8.25
CA PHE A 20 -3.73 -6.07 8.49
C PHE A 20 -2.74 -7.24 8.53
N TYR A 21 -2.58 -7.83 9.71
CA TYR A 21 -1.52 -8.80 9.97
C TYR A 21 -2.06 -10.06 10.66
N GLY A 22 -1.31 -11.15 10.54
CA GLY A 22 -1.64 -12.42 11.18
C GLY A 22 -0.72 -13.55 10.73
N PRO A 23 -0.86 -14.77 11.27
CA PRO A 23 -0.07 -15.93 10.88
C PRO A 23 -0.17 -16.26 9.40
N SER A 24 0.84 -16.94 8.85
CA SER A 24 0.75 -17.49 7.48
C SER A 24 -0.40 -18.49 7.38
N GLY A 25 -1.06 -18.55 6.22
CA GLY A 25 -2.22 -19.43 5.98
C GLY A 25 -3.55 -18.98 6.60
N PHE A 26 -3.61 -17.86 7.32
CA PHE A 26 -4.81 -17.40 8.04
C PHE A 26 -5.86 -16.64 7.18
N GLY A 27 -5.83 -16.84 5.86
CA GLY A 27 -6.80 -16.22 4.94
C GLY A 27 -6.55 -14.75 4.59
N LYS A 28 -5.33 -14.22 4.82
CA LYS A 28 -4.97 -12.83 4.51
C LYS A 28 -5.14 -12.48 3.02
N THR A 29 -4.62 -13.33 2.15
CA THR A 29 -4.76 -13.20 0.70
C THR A 29 -6.22 -13.29 0.27
N TYR A 30 -7.02 -14.14 0.92
CA TYR A 30 -8.46 -14.19 0.63
C TYR A 30 -9.17 -12.90 1.07
N ALA A 31 -8.82 -12.36 2.23
CA ALA A 31 -9.32 -11.07 2.69
C ALA A 31 -8.92 -9.90 1.77
N SER A 32 -7.70 -9.95 1.21
CA SER A 32 -7.21 -8.93 0.26
C SER A 32 -8.01 -8.96 -1.05
N ILE A 33 -8.24 -10.15 -1.61
CA ILE A 33 -9.08 -10.35 -2.81
C ILE A 33 -10.53 -9.94 -2.54
N PHE A 34 -11.08 -10.32 -1.39
CA PHE A 34 -12.44 -9.92 -1.01
C PHE A 34 -12.56 -8.40 -0.89
N GLY A 35 -11.59 -7.73 -0.25
CA GLY A 35 -11.51 -6.28 -0.15
C GLY A 35 -11.42 -5.61 -1.51
N GLN A 36 -10.57 -6.13 -2.41
CA GLN A 36 -10.45 -5.68 -3.79
C GLN A 36 -11.78 -5.75 -4.54
N ASN A 37 -12.44 -6.91 -4.56
CA ASN A 37 -13.70 -7.10 -5.29
C ASN A 37 -14.81 -6.18 -4.77
N ARG A 38 -14.81 -5.84 -3.49
CA ARG A 38 -15.85 -5.02 -2.86
C ARG A 38 -15.63 -3.52 -3.01
N SER A 39 -14.38 -3.07 -3.00
CA SER A 39 -14.01 -1.64 -3.03
C SER A 39 -13.43 -1.17 -4.37
N GLY A 40 -13.21 -2.09 -5.31
CA GLY A 40 -12.48 -1.79 -6.54
C GLY A 40 -10.99 -1.54 -6.31
N ALA A 41 -10.44 -1.95 -5.16
CA ALA A 41 -9.06 -1.68 -4.79
C ALA A 41 -8.06 -2.11 -5.87
N LEU A 42 -6.97 -1.36 -5.98
CA LEU A 42 -5.77 -1.89 -6.66
C LEU A 42 -5.09 -2.85 -5.70
N ARG A 43 -4.72 -4.05 -6.14
CA ARG A 43 -4.00 -5.03 -5.32
C ARG A 43 -2.67 -5.42 -5.96
N ILE A 44 -1.61 -5.34 -5.18
CA ILE A 44 -0.30 -5.88 -5.56
C ILE A 44 0.24 -6.80 -4.47
N GLU A 45 1.12 -7.72 -4.84
CA GLU A 45 1.81 -8.64 -3.93
C GLU A 45 3.31 -8.44 -4.10
N VAL A 46 4.01 -8.10 -3.02
CA VAL A 46 5.42 -7.68 -3.10
C VAL A 46 6.32 -8.91 -3.19
N GLY A 47 7.02 -9.07 -4.31
CA GLY A 47 8.06 -10.10 -4.46
C GLY A 47 9.33 -9.79 -3.67
N GLU A 48 10.05 -10.83 -3.24
CA GLU A 48 11.31 -10.72 -2.47
C GLU A 48 12.39 -9.87 -3.16
N SER A 49 12.49 -9.95 -4.48
CA SER A 49 13.49 -9.22 -5.28
C SER A 49 13.03 -7.82 -5.73
N TRP A 50 11.88 -7.34 -5.23
CA TRP A 50 11.31 -6.10 -5.71
C TRP A 50 12.16 -4.88 -5.34
N THR A 51 12.22 -3.96 -6.29
CA THR A 51 12.77 -2.62 -6.08
C THR A 51 11.63 -1.61 -6.08
N ARG A 52 11.92 -0.36 -5.69
CA ARG A 52 10.98 0.77 -5.86
C ARG A 52 10.41 0.87 -7.28
N LYS A 53 11.25 0.62 -8.29
CA LYS A 53 10.83 0.65 -9.70
C LYS A 53 9.85 -0.48 -10.00
N THR A 54 10.10 -1.69 -9.49
CA THR A 54 9.21 -2.84 -9.66
C THR A 54 7.86 -2.59 -8.99
N LEU A 55 7.87 -2.04 -7.78
CA LEU A 55 6.65 -1.67 -7.05
C LEU A 55 5.79 -0.68 -7.84
N LEU A 56 6.38 0.42 -8.34
CA LEU A 56 5.64 1.40 -9.15
C LEU A 56 5.09 0.81 -10.45
N LYS A 57 5.86 -0.06 -11.11
CA LYS A 57 5.39 -0.78 -12.30
C LYS A 57 4.18 -1.65 -11.97
N ALA A 58 4.19 -2.35 -10.85
CA ALA A 58 3.08 -3.20 -10.43
C ALA A 58 1.83 -2.37 -10.12
N VAL A 59 1.96 -1.27 -9.38
CA VAL A 59 0.83 -0.36 -9.10
C VAL A 59 0.22 0.17 -10.40
N LEU A 60 1.05 0.65 -11.34
CA LEU A 60 0.57 1.17 -12.61
C LEU A 60 -0.09 0.08 -13.47
N ALA A 61 0.51 -1.11 -13.53
CA ALA A 61 -0.05 -2.24 -14.28
C ALA A 61 -1.42 -2.67 -13.73
N GLU A 62 -1.55 -2.75 -12.41
CA GLU A 62 -2.83 -3.06 -11.74
C GLU A 62 -3.90 -2.01 -12.03
N ALA A 63 -3.50 -0.75 -12.22
CA ALA A 63 -4.40 0.33 -12.64
C ALA A 63 -4.65 0.38 -14.16
N GLY A 64 -4.16 -0.59 -14.94
CA GLY A 64 -4.27 -0.61 -16.39
C GLY A 64 -3.42 0.44 -17.11
N GLN A 65 -2.40 1.00 -16.45
CA GLN A 65 -1.51 2.02 -16.98
C GLN A 65 -0.15 1.45 -17.40
N VAL A 66 0.45 2.04 -18.43
CA VAL A 66 1.78 1.65 -18.90
C VAL A 66 2.85 2.42 -18.13
N ALA A 67 3.71 1.69 -17.42
CA ALA A 67 4.85 2.29 -16.73
C ALA A 67 5.94 2.74 -17.73
N ARG A 68 6.25 4.05 -17.75
CA ARG A 68 7.25 4.65 -18.63
C ARG A 68 8.12 5.65 -17.87
N GLY A 69 9.33 5.87 -18.39
CA GLY A 69 10.26 6.88 -17.87
C GLY A 69 11.10 6.42 -16.68
N SER A 70 11.53 7.41 -15.89
CA SER A 70 12.30 7.27 -14.66
C SER A 70 11.43 6.80 -13.49
N ILE A 71 12.06 6.56 -12.34
CA ILE A 71 11.32 6.27 -11.09
C ILE A 71 10.43 7.46 -10.69
N SER A 72 10.88 8.69 -10.96
CA SER A 72 10.10 9.90 -10.65
C SER A 72 8.84 9.96 -11.51
N ASP A 73 8.98 9.73 -12.82
CA ASP A 73 7.85 9.75 -13.76
C ASP A 73 6.79 8.70 -13.39
N MET A 74 7.25 7.50 -13.00
CA MET A 74 6.35 6.43 -12.55
C MET A 74 5.70 6.74 -11.20
N ALA A 75 6.42 7.38 -10.28
CA ALA A 75 5.87 7.77 -8.98
C ALA A 75 4.76 8.82 -9.16
N GLU A 76 4.99 9.83 -9.99
CA GLU A 76 3.98 10.84 -10.32
C GLU A 76 2.76 10.22 -11.03
N ALA A 77 2.99 9.27 -11.94
CA ALA A 77 1.89 8.55 -12.58
C ALA A 77 1.08 7.73 -11.57
N ALA A 78 1.73 7.03 -10.64
CA ALA A 78 1.07 6.27 -9.60
C ALA A 78 0.28 7.19 -8.66
N ILE A 79 0.84 8.36 -8.29
CA ILE A 79 0.14 9.37 -7.48
C ILE A 79 -1.13 9.85 -8.16
N ARG A 80 -1.09 10.16 -9.46
CA ARG A 80 -2.28 10.58 -10.22
C ARG A 80 -3.36 9.49 -10.21
N VAL A 81 -2.99 8.27 -10.60
CA VAL A 81 -3.90 7.12 -10.62
C VAL A 81 -4.58 6.85 -9.28
N LEU A 82 -3.81 6.97 -8.19
CA LEU A 82 -4.31 6.77 -6.83
C LEU A 82 -5.18 7.95 -6.38
N GLY A 83 -4.85 9.18 -6.79
CA GLY A 83 -5.59 10.39 -6.45
C GLY A 83 -6.87 10.60 -7.27
N ASP A 84 -6.99 9.97 -8.45
CA ASP A 84 -8.18 10.06 -9.31
C ASP A 84 -9.44 9.50 -8.64
N ASP A 85 -9.27 8.54 -7.72
CA ASP A 85 -10.36 7.99 -6.91
C ASP A 85 -9.90 7.80 -5.45
N PRO A 86 -10.11 8.81 -4.57
CA PRO A 86 -9.72 8.75 -3.17
C PRO A 86 -10.45 7.66 -2.36
N TYR A 87 -11.51 7.06 -2.89
CA TYR A 87 -12.25 5.98 -2.23
C TYR A 87 -11.74 4.60 -2.63
N ARG A 88 -10.88 4.51 -3.65
CA ARG A 88 -10.26 3.27 -4.12
C ARG A 88 -8.94 3.03 -3.40
N PRO A 89 -8.87 2.07 -2.47
CA PRO A 89 -7.65 1.82 -1.73
C PRO A 89 -6.59 1.10 -2.58
N LEU A 90 -5.33 1.24 -2.19
CA LEU A 90 -4.24 0.38 -2.63
C LEU A 90 -3.96 -0.67 -1.56
N ILE A 91 -4.11 -1.95 -1.91
CA ILE A 91 -3.76 -3.08 -1.06
C ILE A 91 -2.39 -3.62 -1.47
N ILE A 92 -1.48 -3.72 -0.51
CA ILE A 92 -0.12 -4.24 -0.69
C ILE A 92 0.03 -5.49 0.18
N ASP A 93 0.03 -6.65 -0.47
CA ASP A 93 0.26 -7.96 0.17
C ASP A 93 1.75 -8.26 0.30
N GLU A 94 2.11 -9.09 1.28
CA GLU A 94 3.48 -9.42 1.67
C GLU A 94 4.35 -8.18 1.99
N ALA A 95 3.76 -7.20 2.68
CA ALA A 95 4.39 -5.91 2.96
C ALA A 95 5.66 -6.00 3.83
N ASP A 96 5.85 -7.07 4.60
CA ASP A 96 7.07 -7.33 5.39
C ASP A 96 8.33 -7.26 4.54
N ARG A 97 8.25 -7.73 3.27
CA ARG A 97 9.38 -7.74 2.34
C ARG A 97 9.88 -6.33 1.99
N MET A 98 9.05 -5.30 2.20
CA MET A 98 9.47 -3.91 2.00
C MET A 98 10.34 -3.37 3.15
N LEU A 99 10.39 -4.09 4.27
CA LEU A 99 11.06 -3.68 5.52
C LEU A 99 12.39 -4.41 5.75
N ASP A 100 12.60 -5.58 5.15
CA ASP A 100 13.80 -6.41 5.35
C ASP A 100 15.08 -5.88 4.64
N GLY A 101 15.12 -4.60 4.25
CA GLY A 101 16.22 -4.01 3.50
C GLY A 101 16.36 -2.49 3.66
N SER A 102 16.58 -1.76 2.56
CA SER A 102 16.94 -0.33 2.60
C SER A 102 15.85 0.64 3.12
N HIS A 103 14.70 0.17 3.62
CA HIS A 103 13.51 0.96 4.03
C HIS A 103 12.97 1.95 2.96
N ARG A 104 13.57 1.98 1.76
CA ARG A 104 13.22 2.94 0.70
C ARG A 104 11.87 2.64 0.05
N MET A 105 11.40 1.40 0.12
CA MET A 105 10.10 1.01 -0.44
C MET A 105 8.94 1.47 0.45
N ILE A 106 9.02 1.25 1.76
CA ILE A 106 7.97 1.69 2.66
C ILE A 106 7.84 3.23 2.69
N GLU A 107 8.96 3.95 2.58
CA GLU A 107 8.96 5.42 2.44
C GLU A 107 8.29 5.89 1.15
N LEU A 108 8.47 5.14 0.05
CA LEU A 108 7.77 5.42 -1.21
C LEU A 108 6.26 5.21 -1.04
N VAL A 109 5.84 4.14 -0.36
CA VAL A 109 4.41 3.89 -0.07
C VAL A 109 3.81 5.03 0.76
N ARG A 110 4.53 5.50 1.78
CA ARG A 110 4.14 6.70 2.55
C ARG A 110 4.04 7.95 1.68
N ASP A 111 4.98 8.17 0.76
CA ASP A 111 4.95 9.31 -0.17
C ASP A 111 3.78 9.24 -1.15
N LEU A 112 3.46 8.04 -1.67
CA LEU A 112 2.28 7.80 -2.50
C LEU A 112 1.01 8.17 -1.72
N HIS A 113 0.86 7.70 -0.48
CA HIS A 113 -0.26 8.05 0.39
C HIS A 113 -0.35 9.56 0.62
N ASP A 114 0.73 10.20 1.08
CA ASP A 114 0.72 11.62 1.43
C ASP A 114 0.37 12.52 0.23
N LYS A 115 0.81 12.16 -0.98
CA LYS A 115 0.58 12.96 -2.19
C LYS A 115 -0.73 12.65 -2.92
N SER A 116 -1.19 11.40 -2.89
CA SER A 116 -2.47 11.02 -3.54
C SER A 116 -3.66 11.12 -2.60
N THR A 117 -3.42 11.15 -1.29
CA THR A 117 -4.42 10.97 -0.22
C THR A 117 -5.17 9.64 -0.27
N ALA A 118 -4.78 8.71 -1.15
CA ALA A 118 -5.43 7.42 -1.27
C ALA A 118 -5.21 6.59 -0.01
N PRO A 119 -6.22 5.82 0.45
CA PRO A 119 -6.06 4.87 1.53
C PRO A 119 -5.13 3.73 1.09
N ILE A 120 -4.18 3.33 1.94
CA ILE A 120 -3.29 2.20 1.69
C ILE A 120 -3.49 1.15 2.77
N ILE A 121 -3.60 -0.11 2.37
CA ILE A 121 -3.70 -1.25 3.29
C ILE A 121 -2.46 -2.13 3.09
N LEU A 122 -1.65 -2.23 4.13
CA LEU A 122 -0.51 -3.13 4.19
C LEU A 122 -0.95 -4.46 4.79
N ILE A 123 -0.65 -5.56 4.10
CA ILE A 123 -0.95 -6.91 4.57
C ILE A 123 0.35 -7.67 4.78
N GLY A 124 0.46 -8.37 5.91
CA GLY A 124 1.67 -9.10 6.23
C GLY A 124 1.58 -10.03 7.43
N GLU A 125 2.73 -10.41 7.94
CA GLU A 125 2.90 -11.28 9.09
C GLU A 125 2.75 -10.50 10.41
N GLU A 126 2.67 -11.24 11.52
CA GLU A 126 2.37 -10.68 12.84
C GLU A 126 3.35 -9.61 13.31
N GLN A 127 4.58 -9.65 12.82
CA GLN A 127 5.63 -8.70 13.18
C GLN A 127 5.58 -7.41 12.38
N LEU A 128 4.73 -7.31 11.34
CA LEU A 128 4.66 -6.16 10.45
C LEU A 128 4.51 -4.81 11.21
N PRO A 129 3.61 -4.67 12.21
CA PRO A 129 3.50 -3.42 12.97
C PRO A 129 4.80 -3.05 13.70
N SER A 130 5.44 -4.03 14.35
CA SER A 130 6.71 -3.84 15.07
C SER A 130 7.87 -3.50 14.14
N LYS A 131 7.85 -4.00 12.90
CA LYS A 131 8.84 -3.65 11.87
C LYS A 131 8.61 -2.24 11.30
N ILE A 132 7.38 -1.73 11.30
CA ILE A 132 7.05 -0.36 10.87
C ILE A 132 7.41 0.67 11.94
N GLN A 133 7.24 0.33 13.22
CA GLN A 133 7.40 1.24 14.37
C GLN A 133 8.70 2.06 14.37
N PRO A 134 9.89 1.51 14.04
CA PRO A 134 11.14 2.28 14.01
C PRO A 134 11.16 3.40 12.95
N ASN A 135 10.30 3.33 11.94
CA ASN A 135 10.13 4.38 10.95
C ASN A 135 8.98 5.30 11.36
N GLU A 136 9.28 6.30 12.20
CA GLU A 136 8.29 7.24 12.73
C GLU A 136 7.47 7.94 11.63
N ARG A 137 8.07 8.24 10.47
CA ARG A 137 7.36 8.92 9.36
C ARG A 137 6.26 8.05 8.76
N VAL A 138 6.51 6.74 8.66
CA VAL A 138 5.51 5.77 8.20
C VAL A 138 4.53 5.46 9.32
N HIS A 139 5.04 5.22 10.54
CA HIS A 139 4.23 4.88 11.70
C HIS A 139 3.19 5.97 12.01
N ASN A 140 3.55 7.25 11.90
CA ASN A 140 2.63 8.38 12.07
C ASN A 140 1.53 8.48 10.99
N ARG A 141 1.58 7.64 9.96
CA ARG A 141 0.52 7.47 8.94
C ARG A 141 -0.29 6.21 9.12
N VAL A 142 0.08 5.34 10.07
CA VAL A 142 -0.68 4.15 10.42
C VAL A 142 -1.83 4.51 11.37
N LEU A 143 -3.00 3.94 11.09
CA LEU A 143 -4.28 4.13 11.79
C LEU A 143 -4.53 3.08 12.89
#